data_AF-A0A2D4JBE5-F1
#
_entry.id   AF-A0A2D4JBE5-F1
#
_cell.length_a   1.000
_cell.length_b   1.000
_cell.length_c   1.000
_cell.angle_alpha   90.00
_cell.angle_beta   90.00
_cell.angle_gamma   90.00
#
_symmetry.space_group_name_H-M   'P 1'
#
loop_
_entity.id
_entity.type
_entity.pdbx_description
1 polymer ?
#
loop_
_entity_poly.entity_id
_entity_poly.type
_entity_poly.pdbx_seq_one_letter_code
_entity_poly.pdbx_strand_id
1 'polypeptide(L)'
;RSGAREHERESDRRSNIPITVRQLEAVVRIAESLSKMKLQPFATEADIEEALRLFQVSTLDAALSGNLSGVEGFTTQEDQEMLSRIEKQLKRRFAIGSQVSEHSIIQDFVKQKYPEHAIYRVLQLMMRRGEIQHRMQRKVLYRIK
;
A
#
# COMPACT_ATOMS: atom_id res chain seq x y z
N ARG A 1 13.67 21.97 5.92
CA ARG A 1 14.43 20.78 5.44
C ARG A 1 14.85 19.95 6.65
N SER A 2 13.94 19.15 7.23
CA SER A 2 14.30 18.26 8.37
C SER A 2 13.49 16.95 8.45
N GLY A 3 12.36 16.80 7.76
CA GLY A 3 11.50 15.62 7.92
C GLY A 3 12.02 14.31 7.30
N ALA A 4 12.88 14.39 6.27
CA ALA A 4 13.35 13.19 5.57
C ALA A 4 14.26 12.29 6.43
N ARG A 5 15.07 12.89 7.33
CA ARG A 5 16.01 12.14 8.18
C ARG A 5 15.36 11.42 9.36
N GLU A 6 14.15 11.84 9.77
CA GLU A 6 13.43 11.18 10.87
C GLU A 6 12.68 9.93 10.38
N HIS A 7 12.16 9.93 9.15
CA HIS A 7 11.60 8.72 8.53
C HIS A 7 12.64 7.67 8.13
N GLU A 8 13.89 8.07 7.82
CA GLU A 8 14.99 7.14 7.54
C GLU A 8 15.42 6.31 8.76
N ARG A 9 15.17 6.79 9.98
CA ARG A 9 15.58 6.07 11.22
C ARG A 9 14.53 5.09 11.74
N GLU A 10 13.27 5.23 11.32
CA GLU A 10 12.19 4.30 11.68
C GLU A 10 11.96 3.20 10.62
N SER A 11 12.53 3.39 9.43
CA SER A 11 12.43 2.49 8.28
C SER A 11 13.69 1.63 8.08
N ASP A 12 14.12 0.93 9.13
CA ASP A 12 15.16 -0.10 8.98
C ASP A 12 14.71 -1.29 8.10
N ARG A 13 13.44 -1.27 7.68
CA ARG A 13 12.94 -2.01 6.52
C ARG A 13 13.09 -1.16 5.27
N ARG A 14 14.30 -1.12 4.70
CA ARG A 14 14.43 -0.80 3.28
C ARG A 14 13.59 -1.81 2.51
N SER A 15 12.39 -1.38 2.10
CA SER A 15 11.58 -2.16 1.17
C SER A 15 12.39 -2.29 -0.11
N ASN A 16 13.03 -3.46 -0.28
CA ASN A 16 13.74 -3.82 -1.51
C ASN A 16 12.69 -4.08 -2.59
N ILE A 17 12.04 -3.02 -3.07
CA ILE A 17 11.13 -3.08 -4.19
C ILE A 17 12.01 -3.24 -5.42
N PRO A 18 11.99 -4.41 -6.08
CA PRO A 18 12.81 -4.63 -7.24
C PRO A 18 12.38 -3.67 -8.35
N ILE A 19 13.35 -2.99 -8.97
CA ILE A 19 13.06 -2.18 -10.16
C ILE A 19 12.69 -3.13 -11.30
N THR A 20 11.53 -2.89 -11.91
CA THR A 20 11.02 -3.72 -13.02
C THR A 20 11.15 -3.01 -14.36
N VAL A 21 11.24 -3.77 -15.45
CA VAL A 21 11.26 -3.22 -16.82
C VAL A 21 10.03 -2.36 -17.11
N ARG A 22 8.87 -2.71 -16.52
CA ARG A 22 7.64 -1.92 -16.64
C ARG A 22 7.77 -0.53 -16.00
N GLN A 23 8.51 -0.40 -14.90
CA GLN A 23 8.77 0.91 -14.29
C GLN A 23 9.67 1.77 -15.18
N LEU A 24 10.67 1.18 -15.84
CA LEU A 24 11.48 1.88 -16.84
C LEU A 24 10.63 2.36 -18.01
N GLU A 25 9.76 1.50 -18.56
CA GLU A 25 8.82 1.88 -19.62
C GLU A 25 7.86 3.01 -19.19
N ALA A 26 7.39 2.96 -17.94
CA ALA A 26 6.53 4.02 -17.40
C ALA A 26 7.24 5.37 -17.32
N VAL A 27 8.51 5.41 -16.90
CA VAL A 27 9.31 6.64 -16.87
C VAL A 27 9.51 7.20 -18.28
N VAL A 28 9.84 6.36 -19.25
CA VAL A 28 9.97 6.76 -20.67
C VAL A 28 8.66 7.38 -21.17
N ARG A 29 7.52 6.74 -20.88
CA ARG A 29 6.20 7.23 -21.30
C ARG A 29 5.84 8.58 -20.67
N ILE A 30 6.24 8.83 -19.42
CA ILE A 30 6.06 10.13 -18.77
C ILE A 30 6.90 11.20 -19.48
N ALA A 31 8.19 10.92 -19.72
CA ALA A 31 9.07 11.84 -20.42
C ALA A 31 8.55 12.20 -21.83
N GLU A 32 8.13 11.20 -22.61
CA GLU A 32 7.50 11.45 -23.92
C GLU A 32 6.23 12.30 -23.81
N SER A 33 5.43 12.10 -22.76
CA SER A 33 4.21 12.88 -22.53
C SER A 33 4.52 14.34 -22.20
N LEU A 34 5.58 14.60 -21.42
CA LEU A 34 6.07 15.95 -21.14
C LEU A 34 6.54 16.66 -22.41
N SER A 35 7.29 15.98 -23.27
CA SER A 35 7.73 16.53 -24.55
C SER A 35 6.56 16.78 -25.51
N LYS A 36 5.57 15.89 -25.54
CA LYS A 36 4.32 16.08 -26.30
C LYS A 36 3.54 17.31 -25.85
N MET A 37 3.44 17.56 -24.54
CA MET A 37 2.77 18.76 -24.01
C MET A 37 3.47 20.05 -24.44
N LYS A 38 4.79 20.00 -24.63
CA LYS A 38 5.61 21.12 -25.16
C LYS A 38 5.64 21.19 -26.68
N LEU A 39 4.89 20.31 -27.37
CA LEU A 39 4.89 20.17 -28.84
C LEU A 39 6.30 19.90 -29.41
N GLN A 40 7.17 19.24 -28.64
CA GLN A 40 8.51 18.88 -29.07
C GLN A 40 8.52 17.47 -29.68
N PRO A 41 9.19 17.26 -30.83
CA PRO A 41 9.24 15.95 -31.49
C PRO A 41 10.19 14.97 -30.79
N PHE A 42 11.11 15.45 -29.96
CA PHE A 42 12.09 14.63 -29.24
C PHE A 42 12.09 14.97 -27.75
N ALA A 43 12.23 13.94 -26.93
CA ALA A 43 12.40 14.10 -25.51
C ALA A 43 13.82 14.59 -25.16
N THR A 44 13.87 15.53 -24.23
CA THR A 44 15.13 16.13 -23.76
C THR A 44 15.53 15.57 -22.41
N GLU A 45 16.77 15.79 -21.99
CA GLU A 45 17.25 15.39 -20.65
C GLU A 45 16.35 15.99 -19.54
N ALA A 46 15.89 17.23 -19.71
CA ALA A 46 14.98 17.89 -18.78
C ALA A 46 13.64 17.15 -18.60
N ASP A 47 13.12 16.49 -19.65
CA ASP A 47 11.88 15.71 -19.57
C ASP A 47 12.07 14.43 -18.75
N ILE A 48 13.23 13.79 -18.92
CA ILE A 48 13.60 12.58 -18.17
C ILE A 48 13.87 12.94 -16.71
N GLU A 49 14.56 14.04 -16.42
CA GLU A 49 14.79 14.50 -15.05
C GLU A 49 13.47 14.75 -14.32
N GLU A 50 12.52 15.43 -14.96
CA GLU A 50 11.22 15.68 -14.38
C GLU A 50 10.38 14.39 -14.22
N ALA A 51 10.45 13.48 -15.20
CA ALA A 51 9.81 12.16 -15.09
C ALA A 51 10.36 11.34 -13.93
N LEU A 52 11.68 11.33 -13.73
CA LEU A 52 12.34 10.67 -12.59
C LEU A 52 11.94 11.29 -11.26
N ARG A 53 11.86 12.63 -11.20
CA ARG A 53 11.40 13.36 -10.01
C ARG A 53 9.97 12.97 -9.66
N LEU A 54 9.06 12.97 -10.64
CA LEU A 54 7.66 12.55 -10.47
C LEU A 54 7.56 11.08 -10.04
N PHE A 55 8.36 10.20 -10.65
CA PHE A 55 8.39 8.78 -10.34
C PHE A 55 8.84 8.53 -8.90
N GLN A 56 9.91 9.18 -8.45
CA GLN A 56 10.43 9.04 -7.08
C GLN A 56 9.39 9.47 -6.06
N VAL A 57 8.83 10.69 -6.20
CA VAL A 57 7.82 11.21 -5.27
C VAL A 57 6.54 10.37 -5.28
N SER A 58 6.08 9.92 -6.44
CA SER A 58 4.79 9.21 -6.53
C SER A 58 4.90 7.72 -6.17
N THR A 59 6.04 7.08 -6.44
CA THR A 59 6.20 5.62 -6.36
C THR A 59 6.89 5.21 -5.07
N LEU A 60 7.98 5.88 -4.67
CA LEU A 60 8.70 5.53 -3.45
C LEU A 60 7.91 5.97 -2.22
N ASP A 61 7.30 7.15 -2.21
CA ASP A 61 6.48 7.56 -1.06
C ASP A 61 5.22 6.71 -0.93
N ALA A 62 4.57 6.33 -2.05
CA ALA A 62 3.41 5.43 -2.03
C ALA A 62 3.77 4.00 -1.59
N ALA A 63 4.98 3.55 -1.90
CA ALA A 63 5.53 2.29 -1.44
C ALA A 63 5.83 2.32 0.07
N LEU A 64 6.56 3.35 0.53
CA LEU A 64 6.98 3.51 1.92
C LEU A 64 5.79 3.79 2.85
N SER A 65 4.75 4.46 2.37
CA SER A 65 3.51 4.70 3.12
C SER A 65 2.61 3.45 3.24
N GLY A 66 2.98 2.32 2.64
CA GLY A 66 2.21 1.07 2.71
C GLY A 66 0.92 1.07 1.88
N ASN A 67 0.67 2.11 1.08
CA ASN A 67 -0.49 2.18 0.17
C ASN A 67 -0.44 1.10 -0.92
N LEU A 68 0.78 0.73 -1.34
CA LEU A 68 1.06 -0.31 -2.32
C LEU A 68 1.23 -1.72 -1.70
N SER A 69 1.12 -1.90 -0.38
CA SER A 69 1.23 -3.21 0.26
C SER A 69 0.12 -4.17 -0.20
N GLY A 70 0.47 -5.32 -0.77
CA GLY A 70 -0.43 -6.26 -1.44
C GLY A 70 -0.55 -6.07 -2.97
N VAL A 71 0.13 -5.08 -3.56
CA VAL A 71 0.31 -4.98 -5.03
C VAL A 71 1.52 -5.83 -5.43
N GLU A 72 1.38 -6.59 -6.52
CA GLU A 72 2.47 -7.37 -7.10
C GLU A 72 3.69 -6.50 -7.39
N GLY A 73 4.88 -6.94 -6.96
CA GLY A 73 6.14 -6.23 -7.14
C GLY A 73 6.47 -5.18 -6.06
N PHE A 74 5.52 -4.80 -5.21
CA PHE A 74 5.71 -3.80 -4.13
C PHE A 74 5.59 -4.38 -2.71
N THR A 75 5.33 -5.67 -2.61
CA THR A 75 5.13 -6.37 -1.33
C THR A 75 6.22 -7.41 -1.18
N THR A 76 6.93 -7.40 -0.05
CA THR A 76 7.90 -8.46 0.25
C THR A 76 7.16 -9.78 0.51
N GLN A 77 7.84 -10.92 0.33
CA GLN A 77 7.27 -12.23 0.63
C GLN A 77 6.88 -12.34 2.12
N GLU A 78 7.68 -11.74 3.00
CA GLU A 78 7.40 -11.67 4.44
C GLU A 78 6.12 -10.88 4.74
N ASP A 79 5.91 -9.74 4.06
CA ASP A 79 4.69 -8.94 4.21
C ASP A 79 3.46 -9.71 3.69
N GLN A 80 3.59 -10.44 2.57
CA GLN A 80 2.51 -11.29 2.06
C GLN A 80 2.13 -12.39 3.05
N GLU A 81 3.11 -13.05 3.66
CA GLU A 81 2.86 -14.05 4.70
C GLU A 81 2.20 -13.45 5.92
N MET A 82 2.65 -12.28 6.38
CA MET A 82 2.06 -11.57 7.51
C MET A 82 0.59 -11.22 7.24
N LEU A 83 0.28 -10.64 6.09
CA LEU A 83 -1.10 -10.32 5.68
C LEU A 83 -1.96 -11.58 5.62
N SER A 84 -1.44 -12.68 5.08
CA SER A 84 -2.12 -13.98 5.03
C SER A 84 -2.41 -14.55 6.42
N ARG A 85 -1.47 -14.40 7.38
CA ARG A 85 -1.66 -14.83 8.78
C ARG A 85 -2.76 -14.02 9.47
N ILE A 86 -2.74 -12.69 9.31
CA ILE A 86 -3.78 -11.80 9.85
C ILE A 86 -5.14 -12.17 9.25
N GLU A 87 -5.24 -12.33 7.92
CA GLU A 87 -6.49 -12.70 7.24
C GLU A 87 -7.05 -14.04 7.74
N LYS A 88 -6.20 -15.07 7.86
CA LYS A 88 -6.63 -16.39 8.36
C LYS A 88 -7.14 -16.32 9.80
N GLN A 89 -6.46 -15.59 10.69
CA GLN A 89 -6.90 -15.45 12.07
C GLN A 89 -8.20 -14.65 12.17
N LEU A 90 -8.32 -13.57 11.38
CA LEU A 90 -9.52 -12.74 11.34
C LEU A 90 -10.72 -13.56 10.85
N LYS A 91 -10.55 -14.38 9.80
CA LYS A 91 -11.59 -15.31 9.30
C LYS A 91 -12.04 -16.34 10.35
N ARG A 92 -11.10 -16.87 11.15
CA ARG A 92 -11.43 -17.85 12.20
C ARG A 92 -12.19 -17.24 13.38
N ARG A 93 -11.85 -16.01 13.78
CA ARG A 93 -12.48 -15.32 14.93
C ARG A 93 -13.76 -14.59 14.56
N PHE A 94 -13.88 -14.13 13.32
CA PHE A 94 -15.01 -13.35 12.83
C PHE A 94 -15.93 -14.22 11.95
N ALA A 95 -16.86 -14.92 12.60
CA ALA A 95 -17.79 -15.84 11.97
C ALA A 95 -18.80 -15.13 11.04
N ILE A 96 -19.26 -15.84 10.00
CA ILE A 96 -20.25 -15.34 9.05
C ILE A 96 -21.55 -14.96 9.79
N GLY A 97 -22.09 -13.78 9.49
CA GLY A 97 -23.28 -13.24 10.13
C GLY A 97 -23.05 -12.58 11.49
N SER A 98 -21.82 -12.55 12.00
CA SER A 98 -21.49 -11.86 13.26
C SER A 98 -21.15 -10.37 13.05
N GLN A 99 -21.22 -9.61 14.15
CA GLN A 99 -20.85 -8.19 14.22
C GLN A 99 -19.75 -8.00 15.25
N VAL A 100 -18.68 -7.29 14.87
CA VAL A 100 -17.56 -6.98 15.77
C VAL A 100 -17.16 -5.54 15.57
N SER A 101 -16.78 -4.85 16.66
CA SER A 101 -16.28 -3.47 16.56
C SER A 101 -14.90 -3.48 15.88
N GLU A 102 -14.69 -2.55 14.95
CA GLU A 102 -13.40 -2.42 14.25
C GLU A 102 -12.26 -2.15 15.25
N HIS A 103 -12.53 -1.29 16.24
CA HIS A 103 -11.59 -0.95 17.30
C HIS A 103 -11.14 -2.18 18.11
N SER A 104 -12.06 -3.08 18.47
CA SER A 104 -11.73 -4.32 19.18
C SER A 104 -10.80 -5.21 18.37
N ILE A 105 -11.07 -5.35 17.06
CA ILE A 105 -10.22 -6.15 16.17
C ILE A 105 -8.81 -5.56 16.15
N ILE A 106 -8.68 -4.25 15.93
CA ILE A 106 -7.38 -3.58 15.87
C ILE A 106 -6.60 -3.79 17.18
N GLN A 107 -7.23 -3.50 18.32
CA GLN A 107 -6.59 -3.67 19.63
C GLN A 107 -6.11 -5.11 19.88
N ASP A 108 -6.89 -6.11 19.48
CA ASP A 108 -6.54 -7.52 19.68
C ASP A 108 -5.34 -7.97 18.84
N PHE A 109 -5.20 -7.45 17.61
CA PHE A 109 -4.07 -7.76 16.74
C PHE A 109 -2.83 -6.92 17.07
N VAL A 110 -3.00 -5.68 17.53
CA VAL A 110 -1.90 -4.84 18.05
C VAL A 110 -1.28 -5.48 19.29
N LYS A 111 -2.08 -6.04 20.21
CA LYS A 111 -1.59 -6.81 21.37
C LYS A 111 -0.74 -8.03 20.98
N GLN A 112 -1.00 -8.61 19.80
CA GLN A 112 -0.23 -9.72 19.23
C GLN A 112 1.02 -9.25 18.46
N LYS A 113 1.37 -7.95 18.55
CA LYS A 113 2.50 -7.29 17.88
C LYS A 113 2.38 -7.24 16.36
N TYR A 114 1.17 -7.31 15.81
CA TYR A 114 0.97 -6.98 14.40
C TYR A 114 0.96 -5.47 14.20
N PRO A 115 1.59 -4.95 13.13
CA PRO A 115 1.58 -3.53 12.85
C PRO A 115 0.18 -3.08 12.42
N GLU A 116 -0.23 -1.91 12.92
CA GLU A 116 -1.60 -1.40 12.75
C GLU A 116 -2.00 -1.23 11.27
N HIS A 117 -1.08 -0.73 10.44
CA HIS A 117 -1.30 -0.56 9.00
C HIS A 117 -1.64 -1.87 8.28
N ALA A 118 -1.04 -3.00 8.69
CA ALA A 118 -1.30 -4.29 8.06
C ALA A 118 -2.71 -4.80 8.39
N ILE A 119 -3.21 -4.51 9.59
CA ILE A 119 -4.58 -4.88 10.02
C ILE A 119 -5.61 -4.10 9.19
N TYR A 120 -5.48 -2.78 9.10
CA TYR A 120 -6.36 -1.96 8.27
C TYR A 120 -6.33 -2.40 6.81
N ARG A 121 -5.15 -2.79 6.29
CA ARG A 121 -5.03 -3.27 4.92
C ARG A 121 -5.82 -4.56 4.68
N VAL A 122 -5.73 -5.54 5.59
CA VAL A 122 -6.51 -6.78 5.50
C VAL A 122 -8.01 -6.47 5.56
N LEU A 123 -8.44 -5.58 6.46
CA LEU A 123 -9.84 -5.14 6.54
C LEU A 123 -10.32 -4.51 5.23
N GLN A 124 -9.54 -3.60 4.64
CA GLN A 124 -9.86 -2.99 3.35
C GLN A 124 -9.96 -4.02 2.21
N LEU A 125 -9.03 -4.99 2.16
CA LEU A 125 -9.06 -6.06 1.16
C LEU A 125 -10.31 -6.92 1.30
N MET A 126 -10.68 -7.31 2.52
CA MET A 126 -11.88 -8.10 2.79
C MET A 126 -13.17 -7.33 2.48
N MET A 127 -13.20 -6.01 2.73
CA MET A 127 -14.32 -5.14 2.32
C MET A 127 -14.42 -5.04 0.80
N ARG A 128 -13.30 -4.85 0.09
CA ARG A 128 -13.27 -4.81 -1.38
C ARG A 128 -13.74 -6.13 -2.00
N ARG A 129 -13.44 -7.27 -1.36
CA ARG A 129 -13.95 -8.60 -1.75
C ARG A 129 -15.40 -8.86 -1.36
N GLY A 130 -16.05 -7.94 -0.63
CA GLY A 130 -17.42 -8.09 -0.16
C GLY A 130 -17.60 -9.13 0.96
N GLU A 131 -16.52 -9.50 1.66
CA GLU A 131 -16.57 -10.43 2.80
C GLU A 131 -17.06 -9.74 4.08
N ILE A 132 -16.78 -8.43 4.21
CA ILE A 132 -17.11 -7.61 5.38
C ILE A 132 -17.75 -6.29 4.92
N GLN A 133 -18.68 -5.75 5.72
CA GLN A 133 -19.30 -4.45 5.48
C GLN A 133 -19.35 -3.60 6.75
N HIS A 134 -19.11 -2.29 6.62
CA HIS A 134 -19.34 -1.33 7.70
C HIS A 134 -20.83 -1.14 7.99
N ARG A 135 -21.19 -1.15 9.27
CA ARG A 135 -22.49 -0.76 9.80
C ARG A 135 -22.33 0.25 10.93
N MET A 136 -23.44 0.84 11.37
CA MET A 136 -23.48 1.78 12.50
C MET A 136 -22.46 2.92 12.38
N GLN A 137 -22.58 3.73 11.32
CA GLN A 137 -21.66 4.85 11.06
C GLN A 137 -20.17 4.43 11.06
N ARG A 138 -19.88 3.27 10.46
CA ARG A 138 -18.54 2.64 10.38
C ARG A 138 -17.94 2.14 11.70
N LYS A 139 -18.65 2.20 12.82
CA LYS A 139 -18.15 1.70 14.11
C LYS A 139 -18.09 0.18 14.21
N VAL A 140 -18.90 -0.52 13.42
CA VAL A 140 -19.06 -1.98 13.49
C VAL A 140 -18.82 -2.59 12.11
N LEU A 141 -18.14 -3.73 12.10
CA LEU A 141 -17.95 -4.57 10.92
C LEU A 141 -18.93 -5.74 10.99
N TYR A 142 -19.56 -6.05 9.86
CA TYR A 142 -20.48 -7.18 9.70
C TYR A 142 -19.92 -8.17 8.68
N ARG A 143 -19.84 -9.46 9.05
CA ARG A 143 -19.32 -10.53 8.20
C ARG A 143 -20.42 -11.06 7.26
N ILE A 144 -20.24 -10.90 5.96
CA ILE A 144 -21.21 -11.33 4.94
C ILE A 144 -20.88 -12.72 4.40
N LYS A 145 -19.60 -13.02 4.15
CA LYS A 145 -19.10 -14.28 3.54
C LYS A 145 -17.83 -14.78 4.19
#